data_AF-E7N9D9-F1
#
_entry.id   AF-E7N9D9-F1
#
_cell.length_a   1.000
_cell.length_b   1.000
_cell.length_c   1.000
_cell.angle_alpha   90.00
_cell.angle_beta   90.00
_cell.angle_gamma   90.00
#
_symmetry.space_group_name_H-M   'P 1'
#
loop_
_entity.id
_entity.type
_entity.pdbx_description
1 polymer ?
#
loop_
_entity_poly.entity_id
_entity_poly.type
_entity_poly.pdbx_seq_one_letter_code
_entity_poly.pdbx_strand_id
1 'polypeptide(L)' 'MTGGTDGGTRATMRTGRPLACVVVNPSKPRATAAVRSRLEDELYEAGYARPVWLETSVSEPGTMQARLALAAGA' A
#
# COMPACT_ATOMS: atom_id res chain seq x y z
N MET A 1 -39.52 -17.19 16.39
CA MET A 1 -39.28 -15.77 16.73
C MET A 1 -37.77 -15.57 16.76
N THR A 2 -37.25 -14.87 15.74
CA THR A 2 -35.96 -14.11 15.64
C THR A 2 -34.68 -14.79 16.16
N GLY A 3 -33.72 -15.19 15.31
CA GLY A 3 -32.80 -14.30 14.57
C GLY A 3 -31.50 -14.19 15.40
N GLY A 4 -30.30 -14.60 14.98
CA GLY A 4 -29.68 -14.45 13.68
C GLY A 4 -28.80 -13.19 13.70
N THR A 5 -27.54 -13.31 14.16
CA THR A 5 -26.45 -12.37 13.86
C THR A 5 -25.10 -13.04 14.13
N ASP A 6 -24.66 -13.86 13.18
CA ASP A 6 -23.24 -14.00 12.92
C ASP A 6 -22.78 -12.67 12.33
N GLY A 7 -22.36 -11.76 13.20
CA GLY A 7 -21.70 -10.50 12.85
C GLY A 7 -20.29 -10.75 12.32
N GLY A 8 -20.16 -11.67 11.36
CA GLY A 8 -18.99 -11.73 10.50
C GLY A 8 -19.00 -10.45 9.68
N THR A 9 -18.19 -9.49 10.08
CA THR A 9 -17.90 -8.26 9.35
C THR A 9 -17.57 -8.69 7.93
N ARG A 10 -18.57 -8.58 7.05
CA ARG A 10 -18.46 -8.85 5.62
C ARG A 10 -17.41 -7.88 5.12
N ALA A 11 -16.16 -8.33 5.09
CA ALA A 11 -15.15 -7.79 4.22
C ALA A 11 -15.80 -7.84 2.84
N THR A 12 -16.36 -6.72 2.42
CA THR A 12 -16.82 -6.52 1.07
C THR A 12 -15.65 -6.91 0.22
N MET A 13 -15.75 -8.04 -0.48
CA MET A 13 -14.72 -8.53 -1.37
C MET A 13 -14.38 -7.37 -2.32
N ARG A 14 -13.26 -6.67 -2.07
CA ARG A 14 -12.71 -5.74 -3.05
C ARG A 14 -12.37 -6.63 -4.22
N THR A 15 -13.14 -6.55 -5.30
CA THR A 15 -13.02 -7.42 -6.48
C THR A 15 -11.79 -7.04 -7.33
N GLY A 16 -10.70 -6.61 -6.69
CA GLY A 16 -9.46 -6.20 -7.33
C GLY A 16 -8.27 -6.48 -6.41
N ARG A 17 -7.08 -6.64 -7.01
CA ARG A 17 -5.84 -6.85 -6.27
C ARG A 17 -5.63 -5.73 -5.23
N PRO A 18 -5.20 -6.04 -3.98
CA PRO A 18 -4.96 -5.02 -2.96
C PRO A 18 -3.92 -4.00 -3.43
N LEU A 19 -4.07 -2.75 -2.97
CA LEU A 19 -3.14 -1.68 -3.29
C LEU A 19 -1.99 -1.68 -2.28
N ALA A 20 -0.77 -1.43 -2.75
CA ALA A 20 0.37 -1.12 -1.89
C ALA A 20 0.88 0.29 -2.21
N CYS A 21 1.17 1.07 -1.17
CA CYS A 21 1.87 2.34 -1.29
C CYS A 21 3.28 2.18 -0.70
N VAL A 22 4.30 2.50 -1.49
CA VAL A 22 5.69 2.44 -1.06
C VAL A 22 6.22 3.85 -0.89
N VAL A 23 6.55 4.19 0.36
CA VAL A 23 7.15 5.48 0.71
C VAL A 23 8.66 5.32 0.78
N VAL A 24 9.38 6.07 -0.04
CA VAL A 24 10.85 6.00 -0.15
C VAL A 24 11.48 7.34 0.18
N ASN A 25 12.55 7.31 0.96
CA ASN A 25 13.41 8.47 1.11
C ASN A 25 14.54 8.40 0.07
N PRO A 26 14.55 9.28 -0.95
CA PRO A 26 15.53 9.22 -2.04
C PRO A 26 16.97 9.47 -1.57
N SER A 27 17.17 10.10 -0.41
CA SER A 27 18.50 10.29 0.18
C SER A 27 19.10 9.01 0.78
N LYS A 28 18.33 7.90 0.86
CA LYS A 28 18.84 6.64 1.38
C LYS A 28 19.59 5.85 0.29
N PRO A 29 20.79 5.30 0.56
CA PRO A 29 21.57 4.57 -0.44
C PRO A 29 20.85 3.38 -1.10
N ARG A 30 19.84 2.81 -0.44
CA ARG A 30 19.04 1.68 -0.94
C ARG A 30 17.80 2.10 -1.74
N ALA A 31 17.54 3.40 -1.92
CA ALA A 31 16.45 3.91 -2.75
C ALA A 31 16.79 3.81 -4.26
N THR A 32 17.28 2.66 -4.70
CA THR A 32 17.77 2.44 -6.07
C THR A 32 16.67 1.88 -6.96
N ALA A 33 16.80 2.09 -8.27
CA ALA A 33 15.89 1.50 -9.25
C ALA A 33 15.83 -0.03 -9.17
N ALA A 34 16.95 -0.68 -8.83
CA ALA A 34 17.00 -2.14 -8.64
C ALA A 34 16.12 -2.61 -7.47
N VAL A 35 16.15 -1.89 -6.34
CA VAL A 35 15.26 -2.18 -5.20
C VAL A 35 13.81 -1.90 -5.57
N ARG A 36 13.53 -0.84 -6.34
CA ARG A 36 12.18 -0.54 -6.84
C ARG A 36 11.64 -1.67 -7.70
N SER A 37 12.40 -2.11 -8.71
CA SER A 37 12.02 -3.22 -9.60
C SER A 37 11.76 -4.50 -8.81
N ARG A 38 12.68 -4.88 -7.91
CA ARG A 38 12.52 -6.09 -7.09
C ARG A 38 11.27 -6.03 -6.22
N LEU A 39 10.95 -4.87 -5.64
CA LEU A 39 9.75 -4.72 -4.81
C LEU A 39 8.46 -4.76 -5.64
N GLU A 40 8.46 -4.21 -6.86
CA GLU A 40 7.33 -4.34 -7.79
C GLU A 40 7.04 -5.80 -8.13
N ASP A 41 8.09 -6.58 -8.43
CA ASP A 41 7.96 -8.01 -8.74
C ASP A 41 7.41 -8.80 -7.54
N GLU A 42 7.99 -8.61 -6.35
CA GLU A 42 7.54 -9.32 -5.13
C GLU A 42 6.10 -8.97 -4.75
N LEU A 43 5.69 -7.71 -4.88
CA LEU A 43 4.30 -7.31 -4.64
C LEU A 43 3.35 -7.90 -5.68
N TYR A 44 3.75 -7.92 -6.94
CA TYR A 44 2.95 -8.50 -8.01
C TYR A 44 2.74 -10.01 -7.80
N GLU A 45 3.79 -10.75 -7.47
CA GLU A 45 3.74 -12.18 -7.15
C GLU A 45 2.92 -12.46 -5.88
N ALA A 46 2.96 -11.56 -4.90
CA ALA A 46 2.10 -11.61 -3.72
C ALA A 46 0.62 -11.23 -4.00
N GLY A 47 0.27 -10.93 -5.25
CA GLY A 47 -1.11 -10.65 -5.67
C GLY A 47 -1.56 -9.21 -5.51
N TYR A 48 -0.65 -8.28 -5.20
CA TYR A 48 -0.98 -6.85 -5.16
C TYR A 48 -1.10 -6.26 -6.58
N ALA A 49 -1.77 -5.11 -6.66
CA ALA A 49 -1.70 -4.25 -7.83
C ALA A 49 -0.29 -3.62 -7.92
N ARG A 50 0.03 -2.99 -9.07
CA ARG A 50 1.26 -2.20 -9.18
C ARG A 50 1.30 -1.14 -8.07
N PRO A 51 2.41 -1.00 -7.34
CA PRO A 51 2.45 -0.10 -6.19
C PRO A 51 2.46 1.37 -6.62
N VAL A 52 1.95 2.22 -5.73
CA VAL A 52 2.13 3.68 -5.82
C VAL A 52 3.43 4.04 -5.11
N TRP A 53 4.33 4.72 -5.81
CA TRP A 53 5.59 5.21 -5.27
C TRP A 53 5.44 6.66 -4.80
N LEU A 54 5.81 6.92 -3.54
CA LEU A 54 5.80 8.24 -2.93
C LEU A 54 7.18 8.54 -2.36
N GLU A 55 7.67 9.75 -2.59
CA GLU A 55 8.98 10.17 -2.06
C GLU A 55 8.82 11.07 -0.84
N THR A 56 9.70 10.92 0.14
CA THR A 56 9.81 11.85 1.26
C THR A 56 10.78 12.98 0.96
N SER A 57 10.71 14.05 1.74
CA SER A 57 11.67 15.15 1.73
C SER A 57 12.06 15.53 3.17
N VAL A 58 13.00 16.46 3.33
CA VAL A 58 13.35 16.98 4.66
C VAL A 58 12.15 17.68 5.33
N SER A 59 11.36 18.42 4.55
CA SER A 59 10.18 19.16 5.04
C SER A 59 8.93 18.28 5.18
N GLU A 60 8.87 17.16 4.48
CA GLU A 60 7.77 16.19 4.56
C GLU A 60 8.35 14.77 4.73
N PRO A 61 8.57 14.34 5.99
CA PRO A 61 9.24 13.07 6.29
C PRO A 61 8.43 11.81 5.98
N GLY A 62 7.15 11.93 5.58
CA GLY A 62 6.30 10.80 5.21
C GLY A 62 4.88 10.83 5.78
N THR A 63 4.53 11.84 6.60
CA THR A 63 3.20 11.93 7.24
C THR A 63 2.10 12.12 6.20
N MET A 64 2.30 13.03 5.24
CA MET A 64 1.32 13.25 4.18
C MET A 64 1.17 12.02 3.28
N GLN A 65 2.28 11.36 2.95
CA GLN A 65 2.33 10.15 2.13
C GLN A 65 1.56 9.00 2.79
N ALA A 66 1.73 8.80 4.10
CA ALA A 66 0.97 7.81 4.85
C ALA A 66 -0.54 8.12 4.84
N ARG A 67 -0.93 9.40 4.98
CA ARG A 67 -2.34 9.81 4.89
C ARG A 67 -2.92 9.57 3.50
N LEU A 68 -2.16 9.88 2.45
CA LEU A 68 -2.57 9.61 1.06
C LEU A 68 -2.72 8.11 0.79
N ALA A 69 -1.83 7.28 1.35
CA ALA A 69 -1.92 5.82 1.24
C ALA A 69 -3.22 5.28 1.87
N LEU A 70 -3.53 5.70 3.09
CA LEU A 70 -4.77 5.33 3.78
C LEU A 70 -6.01 5.80 3.01
N ALA A 71 -6.00 7.05 2.51
CA ALA A 71 -7.11 7.60 1.73
C ALA A 71 -7.32 6.85 0.40
N ALA A 72 -6.25 6.35 -0.22
CA ALA A 72 -6.29 5.51 -1.42
C ALA A 72 -6.72 4.05 -1.15
N GLY A 73 -6.84 3.66 0.13
CA GLY A 73 -7.20 2.30 0.53
C GLY A 73 -6.06 1.29 0.34
N ALA A 74 -4.82 1.72 0.51
CA ALA A 74 -3.69 0.82 0.77
C ALA A 74 -3.71 0.33 2.23
#